data_AF-A0A0G0Z8D7-F1
#
_entry.id   AF-A0A0G0Z8D7-F1
#
_cell.length_a   1.000
_cell.length_b   1.000
_cell.length_c   1.000
_cell.angle_alpha   90.00
_cell.angle_beta   90.00
_cell.angle_gamma   90.00
#
_symmetry.space_group_name_H-M   'P 1'
#
loop_
_entity.id
_entity.type
_entity.pdbx_description
1 polymer ?
#
loop_
_entity_poly.entity_id
_entity_poly.type
_entity_poly.pdbx_seq_one_letter_code
_entity_poly.pdbx_strand_id
1 'polypeptide(L)'
;MKWYLRFIILLCVLVSVLLPINPDYANAESVHLKVPFIPQVPPGHWGYKSNIDHGTYNCGQTSALMVMSYYKVELPVSDKIAEIDNWLAQKYNDPKYSDHNSWYTDTDQLAVLAKEYGGFKEARAENNWNIDKLKTELINGCPVIVAVHIRMNSSSGGHFMVLTGIDDDYVYVNDPGLTKGIDNKYPISQFKRSWAVQNNAVVTIHEKKNIAITFLFDTTHSVNEKEIEAAKRNAISVVKELAFFKPYVAAADYRDVVEEGKQNSLYGIEGDYPFKPRLCFTQDLRLAESTINSIAIGPAGSGGNKEAESVCSALKRGVSGNELGSWPIGSEQNVIIYGNAGGHIESKPDSNDGKEPVTGYYRSDVVREAFRRGVSNRTIIFGVATSNQFGVVDEFSRYSRLTGGFASLLNETSDYTPELVAKRVAKEIENRKNLACENVEVRLPSKLIDLTSFENSFEVDLGLPSSISRAEVDDLSIRLNFGIPQCKVMPGGNNQTLRLWFENERARKYLKNGAQEIKVYGFSVDKEENIRYFLGSANAEVIHSK
;
A
#
# COMPACT_ATOMS: atom_id res chain seq x y z
N MET A 1 -19.93 -24.08 -55.43
CA MET A 1 -19.74 -22.92 -54.53
C MET A 1 -20.05 -23.20 -53.05
N LYS A 2 -21.25 -23.69 -52.68
CA LYS A 2 -21.62 -23.89 -51.26
C LYS A 2 -20.73 -24.88 -50.48
N TRP A 3 -20.14 -25.86 -51.16
CA TRP A 3 -19.22 -26.83 -50.55
C TRP A 3 -17.83 -26.26 -50.24
N TYR A 4 -17.34 -25.35 -51.09
CA TYR A 4 -16.04 -24.68 -50.89
C TYR A 4 -16.06 -23.75 -49.66
N LEU A 5 -17.17 -23.03 -49.46
CA LEU A 5 -17.31 -22.12 -48.32
C LEU A 5 -17.35 -22.87 -46.98
N ARG A 6 -18.00 -24.03 -46.93
CA ARG A 6 -18.04 -24.88 -45.73
C ARG A 6 -16.67 -25.48 -45.40
N PHE A 7 -15.89 -25.84 -46.41
CA PHE A 7 -14.54 -26.38 -46.22
C PHE A 7 -13.56 -25.30 -45.74
N ILE A 8 -13.66 -24.07 -46.26
CA ILE A 8 -12.84 -22.93 -45.80
C ILE A 8 -13.17 -22.56 -44.35
N ILE A 9 -14.45 -22.52 -43.97
CA ILE A 9 -14.86 -22.25 -42.59
C ILE A 9 -14.35 -23.34 -41.64
N LEU A 10 -14.46 -24.61 -42.03
CA LEU A 10 -13.96 -25.72 -41.20
C LEU A 10 -12.44 -25.69 -41.05
N LEU A 11 -11.70 -25.36 -42.12
CA LEU A 11 -10.23 -25.21 -42.08
C LEU A 11 -9.81 -24.01 -41.22
N CYS A 12 -10.53 -22.89 -41.28
CA CYS A 12 -10.26 -21.73 -40.44
C CYS A 12 -10.49 -22.04 -38.96
N VAL A 13 -11.55 -22.80 -38.62
CA VAL A 13 -11.83 -23.25 -37.24
C VAL A 13 -10.79 -24.28 -36.78
N LEU A 14 -10.35 -25.19 -37.66
CA LEU A 14 -9.33 -26.18 -37.29
C LEU A 14 -7.96 -25.52 -37.07
N VAL A 15 -7.60 -24.53 -37.88
CA VAL A 15 -6.34 -23.77 -37.74
C VAL A 15 -6.36 -22.89 -36.49
N SER A 16 -7.49 -22.30 -36.10
CA SER A 16 -7.58 -21.53 -34.85
C SER A 16 -7.69 -22.39 -33.58
N VAL A 17 -8.05 -23.67 -33.68
CA VAL A 17 -8.04 -24.62 -32.56
C VAL A 17 -6.71 -25.37 -32.42
N LEU A 18 -5.94 -25.51 -33.51
CA LEU A 18 -4.67 -26.26 -33.53
C LEU A 18 -3.41 -25.39 -33.55
N LEU A 19 -3.51 -24.08 -33.79
CA LEU A 19 -2.43 -23.18 -33.44
C LEU A 19 -2.47 -23.01 -31.92
N PRO A 20 -1.46 -23.47 -31.16
CA PRO A 20 -1.31 -22.98 -29.81
C PRO A 20 -1.27 -21.46 -29.94
N ILE A 21 -2.21 -20.78 -29.29
CA ILE A 21 -2.04 -19.39 -28.90
C ILE A 21 -0.73 -19.48 -28.12
N ASN A 22 0.41 -19.18 -28.77
CA ASN A 22 1.65 -18.97 -28.05
C ASN A 22 1.25 -17.89 -27.06
N PRO A 23 1.19 -18.17 -25.75
CA PRO A 23 0.99 -17.12 -24.79
C PRO A 23 2.08 -16.13 -25.14
N ASP A 24 1.66 -14.89 -25.37
CA ASP A 24 2.54 -13.80 -25.73
C ASP A 24 3.88 -14.00 -25.03
N TYR A 25 4.96 -13.92 -25.80
CA TYR A 25 6.25 -13.51 -25.27
C TYR A 25 6.04 -12.09 -24.71
N ALA A 26 5.30 -11.99 -23.61
CA ALA A 26 5.33 -10.87 -22.71
C ALA A 26 6.80 -10.74 -22.40
N ASN A 27 7.42 -9.68 -22.94
CA ASN A 27 8.79 -9.31 -22.65
C ASN A 27 8.97 -9.54 -21.16
N ALA A 28 9.83 -10.48 -20.79
CA ALA A 28 10.01 -10.90 -19.41
C ALA A 28 10.31 -9.62 -18.62
N GLU A 29 9.31 -9.14 -17.89
CA GLU A 29 9.38 -7.84 -17.25
C GLU A 29 10.59 -7.89 -16.33
N SER A 30 11.58 -7.02 -16.57
CA SER A 30 12.79 -6.99 -15.76
C SER A 30 12.37 -6.62 -14.34
N VAL A 31 12.48 -7.55 -13.41
CA VAL A 31 12.12 -7.29 -12.02
C VAL A 31 13.35 -6.79 -11.30
N HIS A 32 13.23 -5.62 -10.65
CA HIS A 32 14.32 -4.99 -9.91
C HIS A 32 13.80 -4.26 -8.67
N LEU A 33 14.00 -4.89 -7.51
CA LEU A 33 13.60 -4.42 -6.19
C LEU A 33 14.59 -3.39 -5.63
N LYS A 34 14.07 -2.33 -5.01
CA LYS A 34 14.87 -1.35 -4.26
C LYS A 34 15.08 -1.83 -2.82
N VAL A 35 16.08 -2.68 -2.63
CA VAL A 35 16.53 -3.16 -1.31
C VAL A 35 17.57 -2.20 -0.74
N PRO A 36 17.42 -1.72 0.51
CA PRO A 36 18.42 -0.84 1.11
C PRO A 36 19.75 -1.57 1.29
N PHE A 37 20.85 -0.84 1.14
CA PHE A 37 22.19 -1.40 1.09
C PHE A 37 23.07 -0.89 2.23
N ILE A 38 23.88 -1.78 2.80
CA ILE A 38 25.03 -1.43 3.64
C ILE A 38 26.17 -2.44 3.35
N PRO A 39 27.44 -2.01 3.31
CA PRO A 39 28.56 -2.95 3.33
C PRO A 39 28.69 -3.64 4.69
N GLN A 40 29.32 -4.82 4.74
CA GLN A 40 29.57 -5.56 5.98
C GLN A 40 30.65 -4.93 6.89
N VAL A 41 31.22 -3.79 6.48
CA VAL A 41 32.21 -2.99 7.21
C VAL A 41 31.79 -1.53 7.13
N PRO A 42 31.61 -0.83 8.27
CA PRO A 42 31.69 -1.29 9.68
C PRO A 42 30.60 -2.31 10.08
N PRO A 43 30.70 -3.01 11.25
CA PRO A 43 31.55 -2.73 12.42
C PRO A 43 32.96 -3.35 12.37
N GLY A 44 33.18 -4.36 11.53
CA GLY A 44 34.48 -5.01 11.38
C GLY A 44 35.50 -4.16 10.62
N HIS A 45 36.52 -4.82 10.08
CA HIS A 45 37.50 -4.20 9.21
C HIS A 45 37.89 -5.14 8.07
N TRP A 46 38.29 -4.58 6.92
CA TRP A 46 38.61 -5.37 5.73
C TRP A 46 39.85 -6.28 5.87
N GLY A 47 40.63 -6.18 6.95
CA GLY A 47 41.82 -7.00 7.18
C GLY A 47 43.00 -6.63 6.26
N TYR A 48 44.23 -6.76 6.76
CA TYR A 48 45.45 -6.36 6.04
C TYR A 48 46.14 -7.50 5.26
N LYS A 49 45.47 -8.66 5.07
CA LYS A 49 46.06 -9.80 4.36
C LYS A 49 45.67 -9.78 2.87
N SER A 50 46.52 -9.11 2.09
CA SER A 50 46.75 -9.34 0.65
C SER A 50 45.52 -9.69 -0.20
N ASN A 51 44.84 -8.69 -0.76
CA ASN A 51 44.02 -8.71 -1.99
C ASN A 51 42.97 -9.84 -2.21
N ILE A 52 42.78 -10.79 -1.29
CA ILE A 52 41.99 -12.01 -1.46
C ILE A 52 41.23 -12.41 -0.17
N ASP A 53 41.64 -11.99 1.03
CA ASP A 53 40.94 -12.35 2.26
C ASP A 53 40.04 -11.23 2.80
N HIS A 54 38.74 -11.50 2.90
CA HIS A 54 37.80 -10.68 3.65
C HIS A 54 38.16 -10.74 5.13
N GLY A 55 38.65 -9.64 5.70
CA GLY A 55 38.95 -9.55 7.14
C GLY A 55 37.72 -9.69 8.06
N THR A 56 36.52 -9.87 7.51
CA THR A 56 35.27 -10.07 8.22
C THR A 56 34.40 -11.10 7.51
N TYR A 57 33.62 -11.84 8.31
CA TYR A 57 32.71 -12.90 7.89
C TYR A 57 31.24 -12.49 7.90
N ASN A 58 30.96 -11.18 7.97
CA ASN A 58 29.62 -10.62 8.13
C ASN A 58 28.72 -10.61 6.89
N CYS A 59 29.08 -11.31 5.81
CA CYS A 59 28.31 -11.29 4.56
C CYS A 59 26.88 -11.84 4.74
N GLY A 60 26.70 -12.89 5.54
CA GLY A 60 25.40 -13.49 5.83
C GLY A 60 24.53 -12.58 6.71
N GLN A 61 25.08 -12.14 7.83
CA GLN A 61 24.47 -11.24 8.81
C GLN A 61 24.00 -9.95 8.14
N THR A 62 24.87 -9.34 7.32
CA THR A 62 24.57 -8.09 6.60
C THR A 62 23.52 -8.31 5.52
N SER A 63 23.56 -9.43 4.80
CA SER A 63 22.53 -9.78 3.82
C SER A 63 21.15 -9.96 4.47
N ALA A 64 21.10 -10.65 5.62
CA ALA A 64 19.88 -10.79 6.41
C ALA A 64 19.37 -9.43 6.87
N LEU A 65 20.24 -8.56 7.39
CA LEU A 65 19.87 -7.21 7.81
C LEU A 65 19.26 -6.40 6.65
N MET A 66 19.89 -6.39 5.47
CA MET A 66 19.38 -5.67 4.30
C MET A 66 17.95 -6.12 3.93
N VAL A 67 17.68 -7.42 3.93
CA VAL A 67 16.35 -7.95 3.63
C VAL A 67 15.35 -7.68 4.77
N MET A 68 15.74 -7.82 6.03
CA MET A 68 14.88 -7.46 7.17
C MET A 68 14.51 -5.96 7.14
N SER A 69 15.49 -5.10 6.86
CA SER A 69 15.32 -3.65 6.70
C SER A 69 14.42 -3.29 5.52
N TYR A 70 14.47 -4.06 4.42
CA TYR A 70 13.56 -3.89 3.28
C TYR A 70 12.09 -4.04 3.68
N TYR A 71 11.77 -5.02 4.52
CA TYR A 71 10.42 -5.26 5.01
C TYR A 71 10.00 -4.30 6.12
N LYS A 72 10.90 -4.00 7.06
CA LYS A 72 10.64 -3.04 8.15
C LYS A 72 10.62 -1.58 7.70
N VAL A 73 11.00 -1.29 6.46
CA VAL A 73 11.11 0.08 5.93
C VAL A 73 12.08 0.93 6.77
N GLU A 74 13.22 0.32 7.12
CA GLU A 74 14.28 0.97 7.90
C GLU A 74 15.57 0.99 7.08
N LEU A 75 16.45 1.95 7.34
CA LEU A 75 17.80 1.91 6.78
C LEU A 75 18.66 0.94 7.60
N PRO A 76 19.36 -0.02 6.97
CA PRO A 76 20.33 -0.84 7.67
C PRO A 76 21.50 0.05 8.12
N VAL A 77 21.91 -0.11 9.37
CA VAL A 77 23.02 0.63 9.99
C VAL A 77 24.01 -0.34 10.61
N SER A 78 25.29 0.05 10.72
CA SER A 78 26.36 -0.83 11.20
C SER A 78 26.15 -1.33 12.63
N ASP A 79 25.51 -0.53 13.48
CA ASP A 79 25.20 -0.92 14.86
C ASP A 79 24.28 -2.14 14.91
N LYS A 80 23.37 -2.28 13.93
CA LYS A 80 22.51 -3.46 13.80
C LYS A 80 23.26 -4.70 13.38
N ILE A 81 24.36 -4.57 12.62
CA ILE A 81 25.25 -5.70 12.32
C ILE A 81 25.92 -6.17 13.63
N ALA A 82 26.43 -5.24 14.44
CA ALA A 82 27.02 -5.57 15.74
C ALA A 82 26.01 -6.17 16.73
N GLU A 83 24.76 -5.70 16.74
CA GLU A 83 23.69 -6.33 17.53
C GLU A 83 23.40 -7.76 17.08
N ILE A 84 23.35 -8.02 15.77
CA ILE A 84 23.16 -9.36 15.20
C ILE A 84 24.32 -10.28 15.60
N ASP A 85 25.55 -9.80 15.50
CA ASP A 85 26.77 -10.52 15.90
C ASP A 85 26.74 -10.94 17.37
N ASN A 86 26.40 -10.01 18.26
CA ASN A 86 26.22 -10.31 19.69
C ASN A 86 25.07 -11.28 19.94
N TRP A 87 23.96 -11.14 19.20
CA TRP A 87 22.83 -12.06 19.30
C TRP A 87 23.21 -13.48 18.86
N LEU A 88 23.97 -13.64 17.77
CA LEU A 88 24.48 -14.93 17.31
C LEU A 88 25.43 -15.56 18.34
N ALA A 89 26.33 -14.75 18.93
CA ALA A 89 27.22 -15.20 19.99
C ALA A 89 26.46 -15.77 21.18
N GLN A 90 25.39 -15.08 21.61
CA GLN A 90 24.51 -15.54 22.68
C GLN A 90 23.69 -16.77 22.28
N LYS A 91 23.09 -16.76 21.09
CA LYS A 91 22.21 -17.82 20.57
C LYS A 91 22.91 -19.16 20.46
N TYR A 92 24.16 -19.15 19.97
CA TYR A 92 24.96 -20.35 19.77
C TYR A 92 25.98 -20.60 20.87
N ASN A 93 26.04 -19.73 21.89
CA ASN A 93 27.03 -19.78 22.96
C ASN A 93 28.48 -19.91 22.42
N ASP A 94 28.79 -19.17 21.35
CA ASP A 94 30.12 -19.13 20.72
C ASP A 94 30.61 -17.67 20.65
N PRO A 95 31.62 -17.28 21.45
CA PRO A 95 32.11 -15.90 21.50
C PRO A 95 32.80 -15.45 20.21
N LYS A 96 33.06 -16.32 19.24
CA LYS A 96 33.66 -15.91 17.95
C LYS A 96 32.76 -14.95 17.17
N TYR A 97 31.44 -15.04 17.35
CA TYR A 97 30.51 -14.12 16.71
C TYR A 97 30.56 -12.71 17.32
N SER A 98 31.04 -12.54 18.57
CA SER A 98 31.06 -11.21 19.22
C SER A 98 32.25 -10.32 18.84
N ASP A 99 33.22 -10.84 18.08
CA ASP A 99 34.20 -9.98 17.41
C ASP A 99 33.47 -9.19 16.31
N HIS A 100 33.79 -7.92 16.10
CA HIS A 100 33.17 -7.11 15.04
C HIS A 100 33.48 -7.62 13.62
N ASN A 101 34.47 -8.52 13.47
CA ASN A 101 34.67 -9.28 12.23
C ASN A 101 33.80 -10.54 12.13
N SER A 102 33.16 -10.95 13.22
CA SER A 102 32.23 -12.06 13.40
C SER A 102 32.77 -13.42 12.93
N TRP A 103 31.86 -14.37 12.71
CA TRP A 103 32.16 -15.71 12.20
C TRP A 103 31.19 -16.13 11.09
N TYR A 104 31.55 -17.21 10.39
CA TYR A 104 30.74 -17.77 9.32
C TYR A 104 29.33 -18.15 9.79
N THR A 105 28.33 -17.84 8.97
CA THR A 105 26.97 -18.34 9.08
C THR A 105 26.63 -19.27 7.92
N ASP A 106 25.77 -20.26 8.12
CA ASP A 106 25.10 -20.99 7.05
C ASP A 106 23.66 -20.47 6.79
N THR A 107 22.97 -21.02 5.77
CA THR A 107 21.60 -20.61 5.44
C THR A 107 20.60 -20.87 6.55
N ASP A 108 20.75 -21.95 7.32
CA ASP A 108 19.84 -22.31 8.41
C ASP A 108 19.97 -21.31 9.56
N GLN A 109 21.19 -20.93 9.91
CA GLN A 109 21.46 -19.89 10.91
C GLN A 109 20.89 -18.53 10.49
N LEU A 110 20.98 -18.17 9.21
CA LEU A 110 20.39 -16.93 8.69
C LEU A 110 18.85 -16.97 8.71
N ALA A 111 18.23 -18.12 8.43
CA ALA A 111 16.79 -18.26 8.56
C ALA A 111 16.34 -18.17 10.04
N VAL A 112 17.10 -18.75 10.96
CA VAL A 112 16.88 -18.64 12.41
C VAL A 112 17.05 -17.21 12.89
N LEU A 113 18.09 -16.50 12.43
CA LEU A 113 18.29 -15.08 12.69
C LEU A 113 17.07 -14.25 12.27
N ALA A 114 16.61 -14.42 11.02
CA ALA A 114 15.44 -13.70 10.52
C ALA A 114 14.17 -14.02 11.32
N LYS A 115 13.96 -15.28 11.72
CA LYS A 115 12.82 -15.71 12.54
C LYS A 115 12.82 -15.12 13.94
N GLU A 116 13.92 -15.32 14.67
CA GLU A 116 13.96 -15.09 16.11
C GLU A 116 14.41 -13.69 16.48
N TYR A 117 15.43 -13.14 15.81
CA TYR A 117 15.87 -11.75 15.99
C TYR A 117 14.99 -10.81 15.15
N GLY A 118 14.75 -11.17 13.89
CA GLY A 118 14.03 -10.34 12.94
C GLY A 118 12.51 -10.29 13.16
N GLY A 119 11.92 -11.37 13.69
CA GLY A 119 10.47 -11.54 13.82
C GLY A 119 9.77 -12.14 12.58
N PHE A 120 10.53 -12.52 11.56
CA PHE A 120 10.01 -13.04 10.28
C PHE A 120 9.78 -14.55 10.35
N LYS A 121 8.64 -14.95 10.92
CA LYS A 121 8.30 -16.35 11.23
C LYS A 121 8.38 -17.30 10.02
N GLU A 122 8.13 -16.79 8.82
CA GLU A 122 8.13 -17.56 7.57
C GLU A 122 9.52 -17.65 6.90
N ALA A 123 10.57 -17.08 7.51
CA ALA A 123 11.91 -17.15 6.93
C ALA A 123 12.41 -18.60 6.87
N ARG A 124 12.99 -19.00 5.74
CA ARG A 124 13.40 -20.40 5.49
C ARG A 124 14.68 -20.45 4.69
N ALA A 125 15.49 -21.46 5.01
CA ALA A 125 16.61 -21.89 4.21
C ALA A 125 16.15 -22.99 3.25
N GLU A 126 16.59 -22.93 2.01
CA GLU A 126 16.22 -23.90 0.99
C GLU A 126 17.42 -24.22 0.10
N ASN A 127 17.40 -25.40 -0.52
CA ASN A 127 18.42 -25.86 -1.46
C ASN A 127 17.78 -26.33 -2.77
N ASN A 128 18.60 -26.57 -3.79
CA ASN A 128 18.16 -27.08 -5.09
C ASN A 128 17.11 -26.19 -5.79
N TRP A 129 17.19 -24.88 -5.57
CA TRP A 129 16.35 -23.92 -6.29
C TRP A 129 16.79 -23.76 -7.75
N ASN A 130 15.89 -23.22 -8.57
CA ASN A 130 16.17 -22.86 -9.97
C ASN A 130 15.86 -21.38 -10.20
N ILE A 131 16.21 -20.86 -11.39
CA ILE A 131 15.99 -19.44 -11.74
C ILE A 131 14.51 -19.06 -11.70
N ASP A 132 13.60 -19.96 -12.10
CA ASP A 132 12.18 -19.63 -12.17
C ASP A 132 11.59 -19.36 -10.78
N LYS A 133 12.05 -20.11 -9.76
CA LYS A 133 11.70 -19.82 -8.36
C LYS A 133 12.24 -18.47 -7.89
N LEU A 134 13.48 -18.12 -8.26
CA LEU A 134 14.04 -16.80 -7.95
C LEU A 134 13.25 -15.67 -8.63
N LYS A 135 12.91 -15.83 -9.92
CA LYS A 135 12.07 -14.88 -10.65
C LYS A 135 10.71 -14.73 -9.99
N THR A 136 10.09 -15.85 -9.58
CA THR A 136 8.80 -15.85 -8.88
C THR A 136 8.87 -15.05 -7.57
N GLU A 137 9.89 -15.29 -6.74
CA GLU A 137 10.07 -14.53 -5.49
C GLU A 137 10.25 -13.03 -5.77
N LEU A 138 11.08 -12.67 -6.75
CA LEU A 138 11.32 -11.28 -7.10
C LEU A 138 10.06 -10.59 -7.63
N ILE A 139 9.29 -11.26 -8.52
CA ILE A 139 8.00 -10.76 -9.04
C ILE A 139 7.05 -10.45 -7.88
N ASN A 140 7.05 -11.30 -6.85
CA ASN A 140 6.24 -11.13 -5.64
C ASN A 140 6.83 -10.09 -4.65
N GLY A 141 7.80 -9.28 -5.08
CA GLY A 141 8.42 -8.25 -4.24
C GLY A 141 9.34 -8.80 -3.15
N CYS A 142 9.76 -10.06 -3.22
CA CYS A 142 10.57 -10.72 -2.19
C CYS A 142 12.04 -10.83 -2.62
N PRO A 143 12.95 -10.02 -2.03
CA PRO A 143 14.38 -10.20 -2.27
C PRO A 143 14.87 -11.50 -1.62
N VAL A 144 15.86 -12.13 -2.25
CA VAL A 144 16.35 -13.46 -1.84
C VAL A 144 17.82 -13.38 -1.46
N ILE A 145 18.21 -13.94 -0.32
CA ILE A 145 19.63 -14.09 0.01
C ILE A 145 20.14 -15.35 -0.71
N VAL A 146 21.17 -15.21 -1.53
CA VAL A 146 21.73 -16.32 -2.31
C VAL A 146 23.11 -16.70 -1.78
N ALA A 147 23.35 -18.00 -1.61
CA ALA A 147 24.67 -18.53 -1.30
C ALA A 147 25.47 -18.66 -2.60
N VAL A 148 26.51 -17.86 -2.76
CA VAL A 148 27.35 -17.81 -3.96
C VAL A 148 28.82 -17.81 -3.56
N HIS A 149 29.69 -17.35 -4.45
CA HIS A 149 31.09 -17.14 -4.17
C HIS A 149 31.44 -15.68 -4.41
N ILE A 150 32.55 -15.24 -3.83
CA ILE A 150 33.06 -13.87 -3.96
C ILE A 150 33.14 -13.49 -5.44
N ARG A 151 32.53 -12.35 -5.82
CA ARG A 151 32.47 -11.86 -7.21
C ARG A 151 31.92 -12.88 -8.22
N MET A 152 31.05 -13.79 -7.78
CA MET A 152 30.51 -14.91 -8.57
C MET A 152 31.61 -15.79 -9.20
N ASN A 153 32.77 -15.91 -8.55
CA ASN A 153 33.86 -16.78 -8.98
C ASN A 153 33.83 -18.09 -8.20
N SER A 154 33.43 -19.19 -8.83
CA SER A 154 33.30 -20.53 -8.21
C SER A 154 34.60 -21.12 -7.63
N SER A 155 35.76 -20.51 -7.89
CA SER A 155 37.05 -20.90 -7.30
C SER A 155 37.44 -20.08 -6.07
N SER A 156 36.60 -19.13 -5.66
CA SER A 156 36.83 -18.30 -4.46
C SER A 156 36.09 -18.85 -3.23
N GLY A 157 36.19 -18.18 -2.09
CA GLY A 157 35.44 -18.54 -0.88
C GLY A 157 33.93 -18.34 -1.03
N GLY A 158 33.15 -19.09 -0.25
CA GLY A 158 31.69 -18.93 -0.17
C GLY A 158 31.30 -17.55 0.34
N HIS A 159 30.15 -17.05 -0.10
CA HIS A 159 29.69 -15.70 0.16
C HIS A 159 28.17 -15.59 0.10
N PHE A 160 27.60 -14.61 0.81
CA PHE A 160 26.18 -14.29 0.71
C PHE A 160 25.98 -12.93 0.05
N MET A 161 25.03 -12.86 -0.88
CA MET A 161 24.57 -11.62 -1.49
C MET A 161 23.05 -11.59 -1.47
N VAL A 162 22.46 -10.39 -1.55
CA VAL A 162 21.01 -10.24 -1.70
C VAL A 162 20.67 -10.05 -3.17
N LEU A 163 19.96 -11.01 -3.76
CA LEU A 163 19.39 -10.90 -5.09
C LEU A 163 18.23 -9.90 -5.09
N THR A 164 18.37 -8.84 -5.87
CA THR A 164 17.41 -7.73 -5.97
C THR A 164 16.69 -7.72 -7.31
N GLY A 165 17.22 -8.38 -8.34
CA GLY A 165 16.58 -8.42 -9.65
C GLY A 165 17.14 -9.48 -10.59
N ILE A 166 16.36 -9.81 -11.61
CA ILE A 166 16.74 -10.71 -12.71
C ILE A 166 16.09 -10.18 -14.00
N ASP A 167 16.88 -10.07 -15.07
CA ASP A 167 16.39 -9.91 -16.44
C ASP A 167 16.72 -11.15 -17.29
N ASP A 168 16.74 -11.03 -18.62
CA ASP A 168 17.03 -12.18 -19.49
C ASP A 168 18.51 -12.56 -19.52
N ASP A 169 19.40 -11.63 -19.22
CA ASP A 169 20.84 -11.78 -19.39
C ASP A 169 21.59 -11.78 -18.04
N TYR A 170 21.05 -11.12 -17.02
CA TYR A 170 21.75 -10.77 -15.80
C TYR A 170 20.92 -10.96 -14.52
N VAL A 171 21.67 -11.16 -13.43
CA VAL A 171 21.18 -11.00 -12.07
C VAL A 171 21.73 -9.70 -11.48
N TYR A 172 20.93 -9.06 -10.65
CA TYR A 172 21.26 -7.85 -9.90
C TYR A 172 21.31 -8.20 -8.41
N VAL A 173 22.40 -7.81 -7.73
CA VAL A 173 22.63 -8.18 -6.33
C VAL A 173 23.19 -7.01 -5.52
N ASN A 174 22.80 -6.94 -4.25
CA ASN A 174 23.50 -6.18 -3.23
C ASN A 174 24.57 -7.06 -2.60
N ASP A 175 25.84 -6.73 -2.85
CA ASP A 175 27.01 -7.46 -2.37
C ASP A 175 27.61 -6.79 -1.12
N PRO A 176 27.37 -7.32 0.10
CA PRO A 176 27.89 -6.71 1.32
C PRO A 176 29.42 -6.79 1.44
N GLY A 177 30.07 -7.64 0.63
CA GLY A 177 31.53 -7.80 0.59
C GLY A 177 32.27 -6.66 -0.12
N LEU A 178 31.56 -5.62 -0.56
CA LEU A 178 32.12 -4.45 -1.25
C LEU A 178 31.55 -3.15 -0.68
N THR A 179 32.37 -2.12 -0.52
CA THR A 179 31.91 -0.78 -0.09
C THR A 179 30.86 -0.17 -1.02
N LYS A 180 30.94 -0.46 -2.32
CA LYS A 180 30.00 -0.04 -3.37
C LYS A 180 29.36 -1.27 -4.02
N GLY A 181 28.81 -2.16 -3.19
CA GLY A 181 28.21 -3.41 -3.65
C GLY A 181 26.73 -3.33 -4.00
N ILE A 182 26.10 -2.17 -3.88
CA ILE A 182 24.70 -1.96 -4.29
C ILE A 182 24.54 -2.21 -5.79
N ASP A 183 23.50 -2.97 -6.15
CA ASP A 183 23.08 -3.16 -7.54
C ASP A 183 24.19 -3.68 -8.49
N ASN A 184 25.05 -4.55 -7.96
CA ASN A 184 26.06 -5.23 -8.77
C ASN A 184 25.40 -6.19 -9.75
N LYS A 185 25.93 -6.23 -10.96
CA LYS A 185 25.36 -6.96 -12.09
C LYS A 185 26.27 -8.10 -12.53
N TYR A 186 25.71 -9.30 -12.68
CA TYR A 186 26.45 -10.49 -13.14
C TYR A 186 25.68 -11.25 -14.22
N PRO A 187 26.34 -11.77 -15.27
CA PRO A 187 25.67 -12.63 -16.25
C PRO A 187 25.02 -13.84 -15.59
N ILE A 188 23.80 -14.20 -15.99
CA ILE A 188 23.06 -15.35 -15.43
C ILE A 188 23.89 -16.64 -15.52
N SER A 189 24.66 -16.82 -16.60
CA SER A 189 25.52 -18.00 -16.75
C SER A 189 26.61 -18.06 -15.68
N GLN A 190 27.18 -16.92 -15.28
CA GLN A 190 28.17 -16.83 -14.22
C GLN A 190 27.54 -17.08 -12.85
N PHE A 191 26.40 -16.43 -12.58
CA PHE A 191 25.61 -16.65 -11.37
C PHE A 191 25.28 -18.14 -11.19
N LYS A 192 24.71 -18.79 -12.21
CA LYS A 192 24.34 -20.21 -12.18
C LYS A 192 25.54 -21.11 -11.83
N ARG A 193 26.71 -20.86 -12.41
CA ARG A 193 27.93 -21.65 -12.09
C ARG A 193 28.35 -21.47 -10.63
N SER A 194 28.33 -20.23 -10.13
CA SER A 194 28.69 -19.93 -8.75
C SER A 194 27.69 -20.49 -7.73
N TRP A 195 26.39 -20.37 -8.01
CA TRP A 195 25.28 -20.82 -7.17
C TRP A 195 25.16 -22.35 -7.11
N ALA A 196 25.41 -23.04 -8.23
CA ALA A 196 25.36 -24.50 -8.31
C ALA A 196 26.36 -25.19 -7.37
N VAL A 197 27.55 -24.61 -7.19
CA VAL A 197 28.56 -25.15 -6.27
C VAL A 197 28.14 -24.99 -4.80
N GLN A 198 27.22 -24.07 -4.51
CA GLN A 198 26.59 -23.89 -3.20
C GLN A 198 25.23 -24.63 -3.13
N ASN A 199 25.04 -25.70 -3.89
CA ASN A 199 23.79 -26.49 -3.97
C ASN A 199 22.53 -25.68 -4.31
N ASN A 200 22.70 -24.57 -5.03
CA ASN A 200 21.63 -23.61 -5.29
C ASN A 200 20.91 -23.17 -3.99
N ALA A 201 21.67 -22.97 -2.91
CA ALA A 201 21.13 -22.61 -1.60
C ALA A 201 20.67 -21.15 -1.55
N VAL A 202 19.58 -20.92 -0.81
CA VAL A 202 18.97 -19.60 -0.61
C VAL A 202 18.42 -19.45 0.81
N VAL A 203 18.23 -18.20 1.22
CA VAL A 203 17.37 -17.85 2.34
C VAL A 203 16.31 -16.88 1.83
N THR A 204 15.05 -17.26 2.02
CA THR A 204 13.92 -16.35 1.80
C THR A 204 13.45 -15.84 3.14
N ILE A 205 13.35 -14.52 3.29
CA ILE A 205 12.73 -13.88 4.44
C ILE A 205 11.45 -13.27 3.90
N HIS A 206 10.32 -13.63 4.49
CA HIS A 206 9.02 -13.13 4.06
C HIS A 206 8.37 -12.41 5.23
N GLU A 207 7.94 -11.16 5.02
CA GLU A 207 6.89 -10.59 5.83
C GLU A 207 5.57 -10.95 5.18
N LYS A 208 4.84 -11.90 5.76
CA LYS A 208 3.49 -12.17 5.30
C LYS A 208 2.64 -10.96 5.66
N LYS A 209 2.38 -10.09 4.67
CA LYS A 209 1.38 -9.03 4.82
C LYS A 209 0.07 -9.66 5.25
N ASN A 210 -0.40 -9.26 6.42
CA ASN A 210 -1.69 -9.69 6.90
C ASN A 210 -2.74 -8.80 6.21
N ILE A 211 -3.17 -9.16 5.01
CA ILE A 211 -4.12 -8.35 4.25
C ILE A 211 -5.55 -8.75 4.66
N ALA A 212 -6.37 -7.77 4.97
CA ALA A 212 -7.81 -7.95 5.14
C ALA A 212 -8.57 -7.05 4.16
N ILE A 213 -9.58 -7.61 3.51
CA ILE A 213 -10.35 -6.94 2.45
C ILE A 213 -11.84 -7.11 2.76
N THR A 214 -12.56 -6.01 2.71
CA THR A 214 -14.03 -5.98 2.72
C THR A 214 -14.53 -5.52 1.37
N PHE A 215 -15.35 -6.33 0.71
CA PHE A 215 -16.06 -5.96 -0.50
C PHE A 215 -17.48 -5.48 -0.16
N LEU A 216 -17.86 -4.30 -0.65
CA LEU A 216 -19.20 -3.72 -0.49
C LEU A 216 -19.87 -3.62 -1.86
N PHE A 217 -20.99 -4.31 -2.03
CA PHE A 217 -21.71 -4.34 -3.31
C PHE A 217 -23.00 -3.54 -3.23
N ASP A 218 -23.15 -2.57 -4.12
CA ASP A 218 -24.46 -2.00 -4.43
C ASP A 218 -25.34 -3.09 -5.05
N THR A 219 -26.51 -3.32 -4.45
CA THR A 219 -27.48 -4.30 -4.92
C THR A 219 -28.85 -3.68 -5.14
N THR A 220 -28.89 -2.38 -5.43
CA THR A 220 -30.13 -1.66 -5.74
C THR A 220 -30.64 -2.04 -7.11
N HIS A 221 -31.91 -1.76 -7.39
CA HIS A 221 -32.52 -2.11 -8.67
C HIS A 221 -31.92 -1.33 -9.85
N SER A 222 -31.26 -0.20 -9.58
CA SER A 222 -30.58 0.60 -10.60
C SER A 222 -29.36 -0.14 -11.18
N VAL A 223 -28.71 -0.99 -10.37
CA VAL A 223 -27.61 -1.85 -10.82
C VAL A 223 -28.17 -2.96 -11.70
N ASN A 224 -27.71 -3.03 -12.95
CA ASN A 224 -28.15 -4.08 -13.86
C ASN A 224 -27.30 -5.36 -13.75
N GLU A 225 -27.79 -6.46 -14.33
CA GLU A 225 -27.15 -7.78 -14.25
C GLU A 225 -25.69 -7.76 -14.73
N LYS A 226 -25.37 -6.99 -15.78
CA LYS A 226 -23.99 -6.90 -16.28
C LYS A 226 -23.07 -6.18 -15.30
N GLU A 227 -23.57 -5.12 -14.68
CA GLU A 227 -22.82 -4.32 -13.70
C GLU A 227 -22.50 -5.13 -12.45
N ILE A 228 -23.48 -5.85 -11.88
CA ILE A 228 -23.24 -6.69 -10.70
C ILE A 228 -22.29 -7.86 -11.02
N GLU A 229 -22.41 -8.48 -12.19
CA GLU A 229 -21.50 -9.54 -12.62
C GLU A 229 -20.07 -9.02 -12.87
N ALA A 230 -19.92 -7.81 -13.41
CA ALA A 230 -18.62 -7.17 -13.56
C ALA A 230 -17.98 -6.86 -12.20
N ALA A 231 -18.74 -6.37 -11.23
CA ALA A 231 -18.28 -6.14 -9.86
C ALA A 231 -17.82 -7.44 -9.18
N LYS A 232 -18.59 -8.53 -9.30
CA LYS A 232 -18.21 -9.85 -8.77
C LYS A 232 -16.93 -10.37 -9.41
N ARG A 233 -16.81 -10.31 -10.74
CA ARG A 233 -15.60 -10.72 -11.46
C ARG A 233 -14.37 -9.92 -11.02
N ASN A 234 -14.52 -8.60 -10.85
CA ASN A 234 -13.45 -7.75 -10.32
C ASN A 234 -13.04 -8.20 -8.90
N ALA A 235 -13.99 -8.33 -7.98
CA ALA A 235 -13.72 -8.73 -6.60
C ALA A 235 -13.01 -10.09 -6.50
N ILE A 236 -13.49 -11.10 -7.25
CA ILE A 236 -12.87 -12.43 -7.31
C ILE A 236 -11.46 -12.34 -7.90
N SER A 237 -11.26 -11.50 -8.91
CA SER A 237 -9.93 -11.29 -9.51
C SER A 237 -8.97 -10.65 -8.51
N VAL A 238 -9.42 -9.66 -7.71
CA VAL A 238 -8.61 -9.07 -6.62
C VAL A 238 -8.20 -10.16 -5.61
N VAL A 239 -9.12 -11.04 -5.22
CA VAL A 239 -8.81 -12.17 -4.31
C VAL A 239 -7.78 -13.12 -4.91
N LYS A 240 -7.87 -13.40 -6.22
CA LYS A 240 -6.92 -14.29 -6.92
C LYS A 240 -5.52 -13.69 -7.02
N GLU A 241 -5.42 -12.41 -7.39
CA GLU A 241 -4.14 -11.69 -7.44
C GLU A 241 -3.46 -11.63 -6.05
N LEU A 242 -4.26 -11.52 -4.98
CA LEU A 242 -3.73 -11.47 -3.61
C LEU A 242 -3.64 -12.85 -2.93
N ALA A 243 -3.96 -13.96 -3.61
CA ALA A 243 -4.08 -15.28 -2.99
C ALA A 243 -2.78 -15.76 -2.31
N PHE A 244 -1.62 -15.33 -2.81
CA PHE A 244 -0.31 -15.60 -2.19
C PHE A 244 -0.24 -15.13 -0.73
N PHE A 245 -0.81 -13.97 -0.42
CA PHE A 245 -0.86 -13.41 0.93
C PHE A 245 -1.88 -14.12 1.83
N LYS A 246 -2.74 -14.99 1.29
CA LYS A 246 -3.86 -15.63 1.98
C LYS A 246 -4.71 -14.58 2.73
N PRO A 247 -5.29 -13.62 2.01
CA PRO A 247 -5.98 -12.48 2.61
C PRO A 247 -7.20 -12.97 3.40
N TYR A 248 -7.56 -12.22 4.44
CA TYR A 248 -8.87 -12.33 5.05
C TYR A 248 -9.88 -11.58 4.20
N VAL A 249 -10.94 -12.25 3.78
CA VAL A 249 -11.97 -11.67 2.92
C VAL A 249 -13.30 -11.61 3.67
N ALA A 250 -13.94 -10.45 3.64
CA ALA A 250 -15.31 -10.24 4.04
C ALA A 250 -16.10 -9.63 2.87
N ALA A 251 -17.42 -9.82 2.88
CA ALA A 251 -18.30 -9.27 1.87
C ALA A 251 -19.61 -8.84 2.51
N ALA A 252 -20.14 -7.71 2.04
CA ALA A 252 -21.45 -7.21 2.37
C ALA A 252 -22.08 -6.59 1.13
N ASP A 253 -23.40 -6.49 1.14
CA ASP A 253 -24.13 -5.68 0.18
C ASP A 253 -24.88 -4.56 0.89
N TYR A 254 -25.22 -3.54 0.12
CA TYR A 254 -26.01 -2.41 0.57
C TYR A 254 -27.05 -2.03 -0.47
N ARG A 255 -28.08 -1.35 0.02
CA ARG A 255 -29.13 -0.68 -0.72
C ARG A 255 -29.41 0.63 0.01
N ASP A 256 -30.63 1.12 -0.04
CA ASP A 256 -31.03 2.29 0.71
C ASP A 256 -31.72 1.96 2.05
N VAL A 257 -32.25 2.98 2.72
CA VAL A 257 -33.03 2.85 3.95
C VAL A 257 -34.47 3.26 3.72
N VAL A 258 -35.39 2.47 4.30
CA VAL A 258 -36.80 2.85 4.38
C VAL A 258 -37.01 3.80 5.54
N GLU A 259 -37.65 4.94 5.27
CA GLU A 259 -38.09 5.84 6.34
C GLU A 259 -39.05 5.13 7.30
N GLU A 260 -38.87 5.34 8.60
CA GLU A 260 -39.67 4.69 9.63
C GLU A 260 -41.17 4.91 9.40
N GLY A 261 -41.94 3.82 9.43
CA GLY A 261 -43.39 3.84 9.23
C GLY A 261 -43.86 3.95 7.77
N LYS A 262 -42.96 3.89 6.78
CA LYS A 262 -43.32 3.87 5.35
C LYS A 262 -43.05 2.49 4.74
N GLN A 263 -43.93 2.03 3.86
CA GLN A 263 -43.68 0.82 3.06
C GLN A 263 -42.84 1.12 1.82
N ASN A 264 -43.07 2.28 1.21
CA ASN A 264 -42.27 2.83 0.12
C ASN A 264 -41.94 4.27 0.48
N SER A 265 -40.65 4.56 0.64
CA SER A 265 -40.16 5.91 0.89
C SER A 265 -39.49 6.46 -0.36
N LEU A 266 -39.07 7.71 -0.28
CA LEU A 266 -38.27 8.33 -1.34
C LEU A 266 -36.91 7.62 -1.52
N TYR A 267 -36.43 7.00 -0.45
CA TYR A 267 -35.09 6.43 -0.30
C TYR A 267 -35.10 4.91 -0.50
N GLY A 268 -35.94 4.15 0.20
CA GLY A 268 -36.04 2.70 -0.01
C GLY A 268 -37.45 2.15 0.03
N ILE A 269 -37.57 0.88 -0.34
CA ILE A 269 -38.79 0.06 -0.19
C ILE A 269 -38.63 -0.96 0.94
N GLU A 270 -39.75 -1.48 1.45
CA GLU A 270 -39.75 -2.52 2.49
C GLU A 270 -38.78 -3.67 2.16
N GLY A 271 -37.83 -3.93 3.08
CA GLY A 271 -36.79 -4.94 2.91
C GLY A 271 -35.44 -4.41 2.43
N ASP A 272 -35.34 -3.12 2.06
CA ASP A 272 -34.05 -2.47 1.86
C ASP A 272 -33.28 -2.30 3.18
N TYR A 273 -31.96 -2.21 3.04
CA TYR A 273 -31.04 -2.10 4.15
C TYR A 273 -29.81 -1.25 3.76
N PRO A 274 -29.30 -0.41 4.66
CA PRO A 274 -28.10 0.38 4.38
C PRO A 274 -26.82 -0.45 4.35
N PHE A 275 -26.84 -1.67 4.88
CA PHE A 275 -25.71 -2.61 4.91
C PHE A 275 -26.17 -3.97 5.46
N LYS A 276 -25.73 -5.05 4.82
CA LYS A 276 -26.00 -6.43 5.23
C LYS A 276 -24.76 -7.31 5.04
N PRO A 277 -24.18 -7.85 6.13
CA PRO A 277 -23.12 -8.84 6.04
C PRO A 277 -23.55 -10.05 5.23
N ARG A 278 -22.70 -10.48 4.29
CA ARG A 278 -22.84 -11.74 3.55
C ARG A 278 -21.76 -12.74 3.94
N LEU A 279 -20.58 -12.25 4.30
CA LEU A 279 -19.43 -13.03 4.71
C LEU A 279 -18.63 -12.27 5.78
N CYS A 280 -18.44 -12.88 6.95
CA CYS A 280 -17.45 -12.42 7.93
C CYS A 280 -16.03 -12.77 7.47
N PHE A 281 -15.03 -12.07 8.00
CA PHE A 281 -13.62 -12.29 7.60
C PHE A 281 -13.21 -13.77 7.67
N THR A 282 -12.80 -14.32 6.53
CA THR A 282 -12.30 -15.70 6.40
C THR A 282 -11.09 -15.78 5.47
N GLN A 283 -10.22 -16.76 5.69
CA GLN A 283 -9.13 -17.11 4.75
C GLN A 283 -9.53 -18.27 3.81
N ASP A 284 -10.74 -18.80 3.93
CA ASP A 284 -11.29 -19.75 2.97
C ASP A 284 -11.70 -19.02 1.69
N LEU A 285 -10.76 -18.94 0.75
CA LEU A 285 -10.95 -18.21 -0.50
C LEU A 285 -12.04 -18.85 -1.39
N ARG A 286 -12.32 -20.15 -1.23
CA ARG A 286 -13.41 -20.82 -1.97
C ARG A 286 -14.77 -20.42 -1.42
N LEU A 287 -14.89 -20.33 -0.10
CA LEU A 287 -16.09 -19.79 0.55
C LEU A 287 -16.30 -18.32 0.19
N ALA A 288 -15.22 -17.54 0.13
CA ALA A 288 -15.29 -16.14 -0.31
C ALA A 288 -15.79 -16.01 -1.75
N GLU A 289 -15.19 -16.76 -2.69
CA GLU A 289 -15.59 -16.76 -4.11
C GLU A 289 -17.04 -17.21 -4.29
N SER A 290 -17.48 -18.27 -3.61
CA SER A 290 -18.88 -18.73 -3.72
C SER A 290 -19.87 -17.73 -3.12
N THR A 291 -19.52 -17.09 -2.00
CA THR A 291 -20.38 -16.08 -1.37
C THR A 291 -20.49 -14.82 -2.23
N ILE A 292 -19.39 -14.32 -2.79
CA ILE A 292 -19.39 -13.17 -3.72
C ILE A 292 -20.27 -13.46 -4.94
N ASN A 293 -20.13 -14.65 -5.55
CA ASN A 293 -20.95 -15.04 -6.69
C ASN A 293 -22.46 -15.11 -6.36
N SER A 294 -22.81 -15.40 -5.11
CA SER A 294 -24.21 -15.50 -4.66
C SER A 294 -24.91 -14.15 -4.43
N ILE A 295 -24.18 -13.03 -4.43
CA ILE A 295 -24.75 -11.68 -4.24
C ILE A 295 -25.69 -11.38 -5.42
N ALA A 296 -26.89 -10.89 -5.14
CA ALA A 296 -27.91 -10.66 -6.16
C ALA A 296 -28.51 -9.26 -6.02
N ILE A 297 -28.93 -8.70 -7.16
CA ILE A 297 -29.67 -7.44 -7.21
C ILE A 297 -30.96 -7.60 -6.40
N GLY A 298 -31.35 -6.52 -5.74
CA GLY A 298 -32.59 -6.45 -4.99
C GLY A 298 -33.83 -6.54 -5.87
N PRO A 299 -35.01 -6.71 -5.25
CA PRO A 299 -36.26 -6.72 -5.99
C PRO A 299 -36.48 -5.37 -6.71
N ALA A 300 -37.39 -5.38 -7.68
CA ALA A 300 -37.77 -4.15 -8.39
C ALA A 300 -38.19 -3.05 -7.40
N GLY A 301 -37.62 -1.86 -7.59
CA GLY A 301 -37.83 -0.70 -6.72
C GLY A 301 -36.89 -0.60 -5.51
N SER A 302 -36.01 -1.58 -5.29
CA SER A 302 -34.94 -1.44 -4.27
C SER A 302 -33.98 -0.29 -4.62
N GLY A 303 -33.57 0.48 -3.61
CA GLY A 303 -32.88 1.78 -3.80
C GLY A 303 -33.84 2.97 -3.94
N GLY A 304 -35.15 2.70 -3.91
CA GLY A 304 -36.19 3.72 -3.95
C GLY A 304 -36.23 4.51 -5.26
N ASN A 305 -36.69 5.75 -5.18
CA ASN A 305 -36.94 6.62 -6.34
C ASN A 305 -35.85 7.68 -6.54
N LYS A 306 -34.83 7.68 -5.68
CA LYS A 306 -33.67 8.56 -5.78
C LYS A 306 -32.54 7.81 -6.47
N GLU A 307 -31.73 8.53 -7.23
CA GLU A 307 -30.53 7.98 -7.86
C GLU A 307 -29.36 7.83 -6.88
N ALA A 308 -29.47 8.37 -5.66
CA ALA A 308 -28.45 8.27 -4.63
C ALA A 308 -28.77 7.10 -3.69
N GLU A 309 -27.73 6.54 -3.07
CA GLU A 309 -27.80 5.32 -2.26
C GLU A 309 -27.16 5.52 -0.87
N SER A 310 -27.28 4.53 0.02
CA SER A 310 -26.72 4.61 1.39
C SER A 310 -25.19 4.29 1.46
N VAL A 311 -24.40 4.96 0.61
CA VAL A 311 -22.93 4.79 0.49
C VAL A 311 -22.17 5.11 1.78
N CYS A 312 -22.49 6.19 2.50
CA CYS A 312 -21.83 6.53 3.77
C CYS A 312 -22.12 5.47 4.83
N SER A 313 -23.34 4.97 4.89
CA SER A 313 -23.69 3.89 5.82
C SER A 313 -22.92 2.61 5.52
N ALA A 314 -22.89 2.20 4.25
CA ALA A 314 -22.17 1.02 3.82
C ALA A 314 -20.67 1.13 4.15
N LEU A 315 -20.04 2.24 3.77
CA LEU A 315 -18.63 2.49 4.03
C LEU A 315 -18.34 2.57 5.53
N LYS A 316 -19.11 3.33 6.33
CA LYS A 316 -18.87 3.47 7.77
C LYS A 316 -18.94 2.11 8.48
N ARG A 317 -19.92 1.28 8.14
CA ARG A 317 -20.10 -0.06 8.75
C ARG A 317 -19.04 -1.05 8.27
N GLY A 318 -18.73 -1.04 6.97
CA GLY A 318 -17.65 -1.85 6.38
C GLY A 318 -16.27 -1.50 6.95
N VAL A 319 -15.94 -0.21 7.06
CA VAL A 319 -14.70 0.31 7.65
C VAL A 319 -14.62 -0.05 9.14
N SER A 320 -15.71 0.02 9.89
CA SER A 320 -15.71 -0.39 11.30
C SER A 320 -15.39 -1.88 11.45
N GLY A 321 -15.91 -2.71 10.55
CA GLY A 321 -15.71 -4.16 10.48
C GLY A 321 -16.40 -4.96 11.59
N ASN A 322 -17.05 -4.29 12.57
CA ASN A 322 -17.66 -4.95 13.73
C ASN A 322 -18.70 -6.00 13.33
N GLU A 323 -19.50 -5.70 12.32
CA GLU A 323 -20.56 -6.60 11.82
C GLU A 323 -20.04 -7.69 10.87
N LEU A 324 -18.75 -7.62 10.52
CA LEU A 324 -18.05 -8.59 9.70
C LEU A 324 -17.17 -9.53 10.55
N GLY A 325 -17.39 -9.55 11.86
CA GLY A 325 -16.60 -10.35 12.80
C GLY A 325 -15.34 -9.65 13.34
N SER A 326 -15.22 -8.33 13.13
CA SER A 326 -14.04 -7.50 13.40
C SER A 326 -12.85 -7.79 12.48
N TRP A 327 -12.08 -6.74 12.17
CA TRP A 327 -10.86 -6.90 11.39
C TRP A 327 -9.84 -7.82 12.10
N PRO A 328 -9.14 -8.69 11.36
CA PRO A 328 -8.03 -9.47 11.89
C PRO A 328 -6.96 -8.59 12.54
N ILE A 329 -6.39 -9.03 13.66
CA ILE A 329 -5.38 -8.28 14.40
C ILE A 329 -4.13 -8.08 13.53
N GLY A 330 -3.63 -6.83 13.50
CA GLY A 330 -2.42 -6.48 12.75
C GLY A 330 -2.58 -6.57 11.23
N SER A 331 -3.81 -6.56 10.72
CA SER A 331 -4.05 -6.58 9.28
C SER A 331 -4.03 -5.18 8.65
N GLU A 332 -3.53 -5.11 7.42
CA GLU A 332 -3.76 -4.00 6.50
C GLU A 332 -5.24 -4.05 6.06
N GLN A 333 -6.00 -3.03 6.43
CA GLN A 333 -7.46 -3.00 6.25
C GLN A 333 -7.83 -2.28 4.95
N ASN A 334 -8.48 -2.98 4.05
CA ASN A 334 -8.86 -2.48 2.74
C ASN A 334 -10.37 -2.65 2.55
N VAL A 335 -11.06 -1.59 2.14
CA VAL A 335 -12.48 -1.61 1.76
C VAL A 335 -12.55 -1.28 0.28
N ILE A 336 -13.22 -2.14 -0.48
CA ILE A 336 -13.49 -1.92 -1.90
C ILE A 336 -15.00 -1.81 -2.06
N ILE A 337 -15.48 -0.66 -2.51
CA ILE A 337 -16.90 -0.41 -2.74
C ILE A 337 -17.21 -0.44 -4.24
N TYR A 338 -18.26 -1.17 -4.61
CA TYR A 338 -18.83 -1.21 -5.94
C TYR A 338 -20.19 -0.53 -5.94
N GLY A 339 -20.48 0.27 -6.97
CA GLY A 339 -21.79 0.90 -7.16
C GLY A 339 -21.87 1.72 -8.44
N ASN A 340 -23.09 1.99 -8.89
CA ASN A 340 -23.36 2.84 -10.06
C ASN A 340 -23.89 4.23 -9.67
N ALA A 341 -24.08 4.47 -8.37
CA ALA A 341 -24.71 5.64 -7.80
C ALA A 341 -23.89 6.26 -6.67
N GLY A 342 -24.05 7.58 -6.51
CA GLY A 342 -23.48 8.33 -5.40
C GLY A 342 -24.20 8.09 -4.07
N GLY A 343 -23.67 8.63 -2.99
CA GLY A 343 -24.29 8.60 -1.67
C GLY A 343 -25.38 9.67 -1.54
N HIS A 344 -26.36 9.44 -0.65
CA HIS A 344 -27.28 10.50 -0.28
C HIS A 344 -26.54 11.65 0.38
N ILE A 345 -26.49 12.77 -0.35
CA ILE A 345 -25.90 14.00 0.14
C ILE A 345 -27.01 15.05 0.12
N GLU A 346 -27.70 15.21 1.25
CA GLU A 346 -28.48 16.42 1.47
C GLU A 346 -27.49 17.59 1.50
N SER A 347 -27.57 18.47 0.49
CA SER A 347 -26.78 19.68 0.46
C SER A 347 -27.26 20.60 1.57
N LYS A 348 -26.47 20.73 2.64
CA LYS A 348 -26.39 22.02 3.31
C LYS A 348 -25.66 22.96 2.34
N PRO A 349 -26.22 24.14 2.02
CA PRO A 349 -25.63 25.07 1.05
C PRO A 349 -24.16 25.41 1.34
N ASP A 350 -23.71 25.25 2.58
CA ASP A 350 -22.41 25.73 3.05
C ASP A 350 -21.45 24.63 3.55
N SER A 351 -21.83 23.34 3.52
CA SER A 351 -20.94 22.26 3.96
C SER A 351 -20.74 21.19 2.90
N ASN A 352 -19.51 21.06 2.42
CA ASN A 352 -19.06 19.98 1.54
C ASN A 352 -19.19 18.57 2.16
N ASP A 353 -19.64 18.47 3.41
CA ASP A 353 -19.86 17.24 4.16
C ASP A 353 -21.34 16.85 4.10
N GLY A 354 -21.69 16.08 3.08
CA GLY A 354 -23.06 15.61 2.86
C GLY A 354 -23.55 14.69 3.96
N LYS A 355 -24.85 14.78 4.28
CA LYS A 355 -25.54 13.95 5.27
C LYS A 355 -26.49 12.98 4.58
N GLU A 356 -26.45 11.71 4.97
CA GLU A 356 -27.47 10.74 4.61
C GLU A 356 -28.79 11.02 5.38
N PRO A 357 -29.94 11.18 4.71
CA PRO A 357 -31.20 11.61 5.30
C PRO A 357 -31.66 10.73 6.47
N VAL A 358 -31.61 9.40 6.30
CA VAL A 358 -32.23 8.45 7.23
C VAL A 358 -31.28 8.04 8.35
N THR A 359 -30.03 7.69 8.01
CA THR A 359 -29.04 7.24 9.00
C THR A 359 -28.36 8.40 9.72
N GLY A 360 -28.37 9.57 9.09
CA GLY A 360 -27.73 10.78 9.59
C GLY A 360 -26.21 10.78 9.52
N TYR A 361 -25.61 9.80 8.83
CA TYR A 361 -24.15 9.74 8.69
C TYR A 361 -23.63 10.76 7.70
N TYR A 362 -22.45 11.28 8.02
CA TYR A 362 -21.71 12.20 7.18
C TYR A 362 -20.55 11.50 6.49
N ARG A 363 -20.08 12.05 5.38
CA ARG A 363 -18.80 11.64 4.76
C ARG A 363 -17.65 11.72 5.77
N SER A 364 -17.63 12.75 6.61
CA SER A 364 -16.63 12.89 7.66
C SER A 364 -16.67 11.78 8.72
N ASP A 365 -17.81 11.11 8.92
CA ASP A 365 -17.90 9.96 9.83
C ASP A 365 -17.19 8.73 9.25
N VAL A 366 -17.30 8.51 7.93
CA VAL A 366 -16.56 7.44 7.23
C VAL A 366 -15.06 7.66 7.37
N VAL A 367 -14.60 8.89 7.09
CA VAL A 367 -13.18 9.24 7.21
C VAL A 367 -12.72 9.13 8.67
N ARG A 368 -13.50 9.59 9.63
CA ARG A 368 -13.15 9.47 11.06
C ARG A 368 -13.01 8.00 11.47
N GLU A 369 -13.92 7.13 11.02
CA GLU A 369 -13.87 5.71 11.31
C GLU A 369 -12.63 5.05 10.69
N ALA A 370 -12.29 5.40 9.44
CA ALA A 370 -11.13 4.86 8.73
C ALA A 370 -9.80 5.21 9.41
N PHE A 371 -9.74 6.32 10.15
CA PHE A 371 -8.55 6.76 10.88
C PHE A 371 -8.58 6.42 12.37
N ARG A 372 -9.68 5.84 12.89
CA ARG A 372 -9.88 5.59 14.32
C ARG A 372 -8.80 4.69 14.94
N ARG A 373 -8.16 3.85 14.13
CA ARG A 373 -7.20 2.81 14.56
C ARG A 373 -5.72 3.27 14.48
N GLY A 374 -5.48 4.56 14.22
CA GLY A 374 -4.13 5.12 14.09
C GLY A 374 -3.54 4.99 12.68
N VAL A 375 -2.44 5.69 12.43
CA VAL A 375 -1.84 5.85 11.10
C VAL A 375 -1.35 4.53 10.50
N SER A 376 -0.86 3.60 11.33
CA SER A 376 -0.35 2.30 10.91
C SER A 376 -1.44 1.27 10.59
N ASN A 377 -2.69 1.51 10.97
CA ASN A 377 -3.83 0.59 10.76
C ASN A 377 -5.03 1.31 10.12
N ARG A 378 -4.77 2.36 9.34
CA ARG A 378 -5.84 3.09 8.65
C ARG A 378 -6.52 2.19 7.62
N THR A 379 -7.84 2.29 7.53
CA THR A 379 -8.59 1.59 6.49
C THR A 379 -8.52 2.38 5.20
N ILE A 380 -8.13 1.72 4.11
CA ILE A 380 -8.06 2.32 2.79
C ILE A 380 -9.35 2.03 2.03
N ILE A 381 -9.92 3.05 1.39
CA ILE A 381 -11.13 2.88 0.57
C ILE A 381 -10.77 2.97 -0.90
N PHE A 382 -11.11 1.92 -1.66
CA PHE A 382 -11.06 1.90 -3.11
C PHE A 382 -12.48 1.97 -3.65
N GLY A 383 -12.71 2.91 -4.56
CA GLY A 383 -13.99 3.04 -5.24
C GLY A 383 -13.97 2.39 -6.60
N VAL A 384 -14.93 1.55 -6.91
CA VAL A 384 -15.05 0.89 -8.21
C VAL A 384 -16.44 1.15 -8.75
N ALA A 385 -16.56 2.20 -9.56
CA ALA A 385 -17.81 2.57 -10.19
C ALA A 385 -18.17 1.55 -11.28
N THR A 386 -19.40 1.05 -11.31
CA THR A 386 -19.88 0.15 -12.38
C THR A 386 -20.50 0.91 -13.56
N SER A 387 -20.77 2.21 -13.38
CA SER A 387 -21.24 3.13 -14.41
C SER A 387 -20.55 4.49 -14.25
N ASN A 388 -20.49 5.30 -15.31
CA ASN A 388 -20.04 6.70 -15.19
C ASN A 388 -21.20 7.68 -15.00
N GLN A 389 -22.39 7.17 -14.65
CA GLN A 389 -23.55 8.04 -14.46
C GLN A 389 -23.42 8.80 -13.14
N PHE A 390 -24.02 9.99 -13.10
CA PHE A 390 -24.22 10.78 -11.87
C PHE A 390 -22.95 11.16 -11.08
N GLY A 391 -21.77 11.12 -11.71
CA GLY A 391 -20.52 11.51 -11.03
C GLY A 391 -20.10 10.54 -9.91
N VAL A 392 -20.54 9.29 -9.95
CA VAL A 392 -20.19 8.28 -8.93
C VAL A 392 -18.68 8.11 -8.75
N VAL A 393 -17.89 8.20 -9.85
CA VAL A 393 -16.42 8.15 -9.79
C VAL A 393 -15.87 9.32 -8.98
N ASP A 394 -16.41 10.53 -9.17
CA ASP A 394 -15.97 11.72 -8.44
C ASP A 394 -16.29 11.61 -6.95
N GLU A 395 -17.46 11.07 -6.63
CA GLU A 395 -17.84 10.83 -5.25
C GLU A 395 -16.95 9.79 -4.58
N PHE A 396 -16.77 8.62 -5.21
CA PHE A 396 -15.88 7.59 -4.72
C PHE A 396 -14.45 8.10 -4.58
N SER A 397 -13.98 8.92 -5.53
CA SER A 397 -12.67 9.58 -5.46
C SER A 397 -12.52 10.45 -4.21
N ARG A 398 -13.59 11.07 -3.71
CA ARG A 398 -13.52 11.86 -2.46
C ARG A 398 -13.22 10.97 -1.26
N TYR A 399 -13.88 9.81 -1.11
CA TYR A 399 -13.56 8.87 -0.02
C TYR A 399 -12.17 8.27 -0.17
N SER A 400 -11.83 7.86 -1.39
CA SER A 400 -10.54 7.24 -1.70
C SER A 400 -9.38 8.20 -1.45
N ARG A 401 -9.40 9.42 -1.98
CA ARG A 401 -8.33 10.41 -1.72
C ARG A 401 -8.15 10.70 -0.23
N LEU A 402 -9.25 10.82 0.53
CA LEU A 402 -9.19 11.12 1.96
C LEU A 402 -8.65 9.96 2.81
N THR A 403 -8.76 8.73 2.33
CA THR A 403 -8.22 7.53 3.01
C THR A 403 -6.91 7.04 2.39
N GLY A 404 -6.47 7.67 1.31
CA GLY A 404 -5.26 7.34 0.57
C GLY A 404 -5.42 6.20 -0.42
N GLY A 405 -6.64 5.81 -0.83
CA GLY A 405 -6.92 4.90 -1.95
C GLY A 405 -7.14 5.63 -3.27
N PHE A 406 -7.68 4.94 -4.28
CA PHE A 406 -8.12 5.54 -5.55
C PHE A 406 -9.52 5.06 -5.95
N ALA A 407 -10.16 5.78 -6.87
CA ALA A 407 -11.38 5.31 -7.52
C ALA A 407 -11.12 4.99 -9.00
N SER A 408 -11.85 4.03 -9.54
CA SER A 408 -11.78 3.61 -10.94
C SER A 408 -13.17 3.31 -11.47
N LEU A 409 -13.35 3.46 -12.77
CA LEU A 409 -14.52 2.98 -13.50
C LEU A 409 -14.27 1.56 -14.00
N LEU A 410 -15.27 0.68 -13.88
CA LEU A 410 -15.35 -0.57 -14.63
C LEU A 410 -15.97 -0.27 -15.98
N ASN A 411 -15.28 -0.63 -17.06
CA ASN A 411 -15.83 -0.53 -18.40
C ASN A 411 -15.45 -1.78 -19.18
N GLU A 412 -16.41 -2.40 -19.88
CA GLU A 412 -16.17 -3.59 -20.70
C GLU A 412 -15.31 -3.29 -21.95
N THR A 413 -14.90 -2.04 -22.18
CA THR A 413 -13.88 -1.68 -23.17
C THR A 413 -12.48 -2.14 -22.75
N SER A 414 -11.59 -2.36 -23.72
CA SER A 414 -10.28 -3.04 -23.57
C SER A 414 -9.40 -2.59 -22.42
N ASP A 415 -9.48 -1.32 -22.01
CA ASP A 415 -8.50 -0.72 -21.09
C ASP A 415 -8.95 -0.77 -19.61
N TYR A 416 -10.19 -1.18 -19.33
CA TYR A 416 -10.79 -1.14 -17.98
C TYR A 416 -11.62 -2.38 -17.63
N THR A 417 -11.21 -3.55 -18.14
CA THR A 417 -11.87 -4.80 -17.79
C THR A 417 -11.81 -5.04 -16.28
N PRO A 418 -12.76 -5.81 -15.70
CA PRO A 418 -12.72 -6.21 -14.30
C PRO A 418 -11.37 -6.75 -13.84
N GLU A 419 -10.67 -7.50 -14.68
CA GLU A 419 -9.37 -8.10 -14.37
C GLU A 419 -8.25 -7.06 -14.32
N LEU A 420 -8.25 -6.07 -15.22
CA LEU A 420 -7.24 -5.00 -15.23
C LEU A 420 -7.39 -4.08 -14.01
N VAL A 421 -8.62 -3.68 -13.69
CA VAL A 421 -8.89 -2.88 -12.50
C VAL A 421 -8.53 -3.68 -11.23
N ALA A 422 -8.82 -4.98 -11.21
CA ALA A 422 -8.44 -5.85 -10.10
C ALA A 422 -6.93 -5.94 -9.90
N LYS A 423 -6.16 -6.10 -10.98
CA LYS A 423 -4.69 -6.06 -10.94
C LYS A 423 -4.16 -4.74 -10.42
N ARG A 424 -4.75 -3.61 -10.82
CA ARG A 424 -4.38 -2.29 -10.30
C ARG A 424 -4.65 -2.18 -8.80
N VAL A 425 -5.83 -2.60 -8.34
CA VAL A 425 -6.19 -2.60 -6.91
C VAL A 425 -5.26 -3.52 -6.11
N ALA A 426 -5.03 -4.74 -6.58
CA ALA A 426 -4.14 -5.71 -5.94
C ALA A 426 -2.70 -5.20 -5.87
N LYS A 427 -2.17 -4.65 -6.98
CA LYS A 427 -0.84 -4.04 -7.03
C LYS A 427 -0.72 -2.85 -6.08
N GLU A 428 -1.78 -2.07 -5.91
CA GLU A 428 -1.78 -0.95 -4.95
C GLU A 428 -1.79 -1.43 -3.49
N ILE A 429 -2.54 -2.49 -3.18
CA ILE A 429 -2.52 -3.15 -1.86
C ILE A 429 -1.14 -3.78 -1.60
N GLU A 430 -0.56 -4.45 -2.60
CA GLU A 430 0.75 -5.08 -2.52
C GLU A 430 1.89 -4.07 -2.40
N ASN A 431 1.87 -2.98 -3.18
CA ASN A 431 2.93 -1.98 -3.18
C ASN A 431 2.87 -1.04 -1.99
N ARG A 432 1.73 -0.98 -1.29
CA ARG A 432 1.67 -0.32 0.02
C ARG A 432 2.54 -1.10 0.96
N LYS A 433 3.82 -0.75 1.01
CA LYS A 433 4.65 -1.02 2.19
C LYS A 433 3.88 -0.51 3.40
N ASN A 434 4.25 -0.95 4.60
CA ASN A 434 3.91 -0.23 5.82
C ASN A 434 4.51 1.19 5.75
N LEU A 435 3.99 2.03 4.85
CA LEU A 435 3.76 3.43 5.04
C LEU A 435 2.76 3.49 6.20
N ALA A 436 3.17 3.05 7.39
CA ALA A 436 3.13 3.98 8.50
C ALA A 436 3.68 5.24 7.87
N CYS A 437 2.79 6.14 7.43
CA CYS A 437 3.19 7.41 6.83
C CYS A 437 4.38 7.82 7.66
N GLU A 438 5.56 7.91 7.04
CA GLU A 438 6.74 8.36 7.75
C GLU A 438 6.21 9.55 8.56
N ASN A 439 6.18 9.40 9.89
CA ASN A 439 6.04 10.56 10.71
C ASN A 439 7.37 11.23 10.45
N VAL A 440 7.46 11.99 9.36
CA VAL A 440 8.52 12.95 9.23
C VAL A 440 8.18 13.98 10.27
N GLU A 441 8.73 13.73 11.44
CA GLU A 441 8.70 14.58 12.60
C GLU A 441 9.50 15.82 12.19
N VAL A 442 8.81 16.81 11.64
CA VAL A 442 9.40 18.14 11.44
C VAL A 442 9.44 18.78 12.82
N ARG A 443 10.55 18.58 13.55
CA ARG A 443 10.82 19.32 14.78
C ARG A 443 11.09 20.77 14.43
N LEU A 444 10.19 21.65 14.85
CA LEU A 444 10.49 23.09 14.87
C LEU A 444 11.59 23.35 15.91
N PRO A 445 12.63 24.14 15.59
CA PRO A 445 13.66 24.47 16.57
C PRO A 445 13.04 25.19 17.78
N SER A 446 13.43 24.75 18.97
CA SER A 446 12.94 25.19 20.29
C SER A 446 13.42 26.59 20.70
N LYS A 447 13.30 27.59 19.82
CA LYS A 447 13.29 28.98 20.27
C LYS A 447 11.84 29.35 20.59
N LEU A 448 11.59 29.63 21.88
CA LEU A 448 10.33 30.15 22.38
C LEU A 448 9.81 31.25 21.44
N ILE A 449 8.76 30.94 20.69
CA ILE A 449 7.94 31.96 20.04
C ILE A 449 7.11 32.57 21.16
N ASP A 450 7.38 33.82 21.50
CA ASP A 450 6.57 34.56 22.48
C ASP A 450 5.21 34.89 21.85
N LEU A 451 4.18 34.11 22.22
CA LEU A 451 2.83 34.19 21.67
C LEU A 451 1.94 35.25 22.36
N THR A 452 2.51 36.10 23.22
CA THR A 452 1.72 37.03 24.04
C THR A 452 1.17 38.25 23.29
N SER A 453 1.66 38.56 22.07
CA SER A 453 1.29 39.79 21.33
C SER A 453 0.38 39.58 20.11
N PHE A 454 -0.25 38.42 19.92
CA PHE A 454 -1.02 38.13 18.69
C PHE A 454 -2.51 38.49 18.82
N GLU A 455 -3.03 39.25 17.85
CA GLU A 455 -4.46 39.52 17.74
C GLU A 455 -5.21 38.51 16.86
N ASN A 456 -4.77 38.16 15.63
CA ASN A 456 -5.60 37.32 14.74
C ASN A 456 -4.94 36.31 13.75
N SER A 457 -3.63 36.40 13.42
CA SER A 457 -2.99 35.45 12.48
C SER A 457 -1.47 35.39 12.61
N PHE A 458 -0.83 34.34 12.08
CA PHE A 458 0.62 34.29 11.86
C PHE A 458 0.95 33.70 10.48
N GLU A 459 2.15 33.99 9.99
CA GLU A 459 2.65 33.59 8.67
C GLU A 459 3.77 32.56 8.86
N VAL A 460 3.71 31.47 8.10
CA VAL A 460 4.71 30.40 8.12
C VAL A 460 5.30 30.30 6.73
N ASP A 461 6.61 30.52 6.62
CA ASP A 461 7.36 30.14 5.43
C ASP A 461 7.54 28.62 5.45
N LEU A 462 7.10 27.93 4.40
CA LEU A 462 7.26 26.48 4.27
C LEU A 462 8.42 26.10 3.33
N GLY A 463 9.16 27.07 2.80
CA GLY A 463 10.24 26.83 1.84
C GLY A 463 9.73 26.25 0.52
N LEU A 464 8.54 26.67 0.07
CA LEU A 464 7.95 26.14 -1.16
C LEU A 464 8.83 26.48 -2.39
N PRO A 465 9.07 25.54 -3.31
CA PRO A 465 9.76 25.81 -4.57
C PRO A 465 9.08 26.96 -5.31
N SER A 466 9.86 27.86 -5.92
CA SER A 466 9.35 29.00 -6.69
C SER A 466 8.50 28.61 -7.92
N SER A 467 8.44 27.31 -8.23
CA SER A 467 7.64 26.73 -9.32
C SER A 467 6.18 26.46 -8.95
N ILE A 468 5.78 26.54 -7.67
CA ILE A 468 4.39 26.35 -7.25
C ILE A 468 3.59 27.61 -7.57
N SER A 469 2.53 27.47 -8.36
CA SER A 469 1.64 28.56 -8.73
C SER A 469 0.64 28.89 -7.62
N ARG A 470 0.13 30.11 -7.60
CA ARG A 470 -0.84 30.58 -6.60
C ARG A 470 -2.13 29.75 -6.57
N ALA A 471 -2.55 29.20 -7.70
CA ALA A 471 -3.72 28.31 -7.78
C ALA A 471 -3.49 26.96 -7.09
N GLU A 472 -2.25 26.42 -7.12
CA GLU A 472 -1.90 25.17 -6.42
C GLU A 472 -1.80 25.35 -4.90
N VAL A 473 -1.57 26.59 -4.45
CA VAL A 473 -1.61 26.96 -3.03
C VAL A 473 -3.04 27.02 -2.49
N ASP A 474 -4.00 27.50 -3.30
CA ASP A 474 -5.40 27.62 -2.90
C ASP A 474 -6.09 26.25 -2.69
N ASP A 475 -5.57 25.17 -3.31
CA ASP A 475 -6.04 23.78 -3.14
C ASP A 475 -5.32 23.02 -2.01
N LEU A 476 -4.37 23.65 -1.31
CA LEU A 476 -3.58 22.99 -0.27
C LEU A 476 -4.42 22.76 0.99
N SER A 477 -4.72 21.51 1.30
CA SER A 477 -5.44 21.15 2.53
C SER A 477 -4.46 20.96 3.68
N ILE A 478 -4.36 21.94 4.58
CA ILE A 478 -3.53 21.81 5.79
C ILE A 478 -4.36 21.24 6.94
N ARG A 479 -3.94 20.10 7.49
CA ARG A 479 -4.48 19.62 8.78
C ARG A 479 -3.53 20.02 9.90
N LEU A 480 -4.10 20.66 10.93
CA LEU A 480 -3.42 20.91 12.18
C LEU A 480 -3.97 19.94 13.23
N ASN A 481 -3.09 19.23 13.94
CA ASN A 481 -3.48 18.19 14.88
C ASN A 481 -3.94 18.79 16.23
N PHE A 482 -5.02 19.57 16.21
CA PHE A 482 -5.59 20.18 17.42
C PHE A 482 -7.01 19.71 17.74
N GLY A 483 -7.64 18.87 16.91
CA GLY A 483 -9.06 18.56 17.07
C GLY A 483 -9.96 19.80 16.94
N ILE A 484 -9.47 20.88 16.33
CA ILE A 484 -10.22 22.12 16.11
C ILE A 484 -10.48 22.29 14.60
N PRO A 485 -11.73 22.45 14.13
CA PRO A 485 -12.08 22.22 12.72
C PRO A 485 -11.91 23.43 11.79
N GLN A 486 -11.38 24.58 12.23
CA GLN A 486 -11.49 25.82 11.45
C GLN A 486 -10.20 26.65 11.47
N CYS A 487 -9.28 26.31 10.58
CA CYS A 487 -8.17 27.16 10.17
C CYS A 487 -8.28 27.40 8.67
N LYS A 488 -8.25 28.66 8.25
CA LYS A 488 -8.23 29.04 6.83
C LYS A 488 -6.79 29.27 6.40
N VAL A 489 -6.35 28.59 5.35
CA VAL A 489 -5.05 28.83 4.72
C VAL A 489 -5.25 29.96 3.72
N MET A 490 -4.38 30.96 3.77
CA MET A 490 -4.37 32.06 2.80
C MET A 490 -2.96 32.21 2.22
N PRO A 491 -2.83 32.68 0.97
CA PRO A 491 -1.53 33.08 0.42
C PRO A 491 -0.88 34.14 1.32
N GLY A 492 0.39 33.96 1.64
CA GLY A 492 1.19 34.94 2.37
C GLY A 492 1.59 36.14 1.51
N GLY A 493 2.46 36.99 2.04
CA GLY A 493 2.95 38.20 1.36
C GLY A 493 3.81 37.92 0.14
N ASN A 494 4.35 36.71 0.02
CA ASN A 494 5.11 36.22 -1.14
C ASN A 494 4.63 34.82 -1.57
N ASN A 495 5.02 34.36 -2.75
CA ASN A 495 4.57 33.07 -3.32
C ASN A 495 5.09 31.82 -2.56
N GLN A 496 5.85 31.99 -1.47
CA GLN A 496 6.47 30.90 -0.71
C GLN A 496 5.95 30.81 0.74
N THR A 497 5.11 31.75 1.16
CA THR A 497 4.57 31.83 2.51
C THR A 497 3.09 31.48 2.55
N LEU A 498 2.67 30.77 3.60
CA LEU A 498 1.27 30.51 3.89
C LEU A 498 0.88 31.25 5.17
N ARG A 499 -0.27 31.93 5.14
CA ARG A 499 -0.87 32.54 6.32
C ARG A 499 -1.95 31.63 6.87
N LEU A 500 -1.84 31.30 8.16
CA LEU A 500 -2.83 30.50 8.87
C LEU A 500 -3.75 31.43 9.67
N TRP A 501 -5.04 31.41 9.38
CA TRP A 501 -6.05 32.22 10.04
C TRP A 501 -6.98 31.36 10.90
N PHE A 502 -7.06 31.69 12.18
CA PHE A 502 -7.84 30.92 13.16
C PHE A 502 -9.08 31.73 13.55
N GLU A 503 -10.24 31.35 13.01
CA GLU A 503 -11.50 32.05 13.28
C GLU A 503 -12.01 31.80 14.72
N ASN A 504 -11.61 30.69 15.33
CA ASN A 504 -12.12 30.25 16.62
C ASN A 504 -11.34 30.84 17.81
N GLU A 505 -12.03 31.52 18.73
CA GLU A 505 -11.47 32.10 19.97
C GLU A 505 -10.83 31.05 20.89
N ARG A 506 -11.32 29.81 20.87
CA ARG A 506 -10.75 28.67 21.62
C ARG A 506 -9.38 28.26 21.09
N ALA A 507 -9.18 28.25 19.78
CA ALA A 507 -7.87 28.00 19.16
C ALA A 507 -6.88 29.12 19.51
N ARG A 508 -7.35 30.37 19.49
CA ARG A 508 -6.56 31.55 19.88
C ARG A 508 -6.11 31.49 21.35
N LYS A 509 -6.99 31.08 22.28
CA LYS A 509 -6.63 30.85 23.69
C LYS A 509 -5.65 29.69 23.87
N TYR A 510 -5.78 28.62 23.10
CA TYR A 510 -4.89 27.46 23.17
C TYR A 510 -3.45 27.81 22.76
N LEU A 511 -3.29 28.61 21.70
CA LEU A 511 -1.99 29.11 21.25
C LEU A 511 -1.37 30.11 22.26
N LYS A 512 -2.17 31.04 22.80
CA LYS A 512 -1.70 32.02 23.80
C LYS A 512 -1.18 31.41 25.10
N ASN A 513 -1.66 30.23 25.49
CA ASN A 513 -1.25 29.54 26.72
C ASN A 513 0.02 28.69 26.56
N GLY A 514 0.83 28.94 25.52
CA GLY A 514 2.13 28.30 25.36
C GLY A 514 2.06 26.90 24.74
N ALA A 515 1.31 26.74 23.65
CA ALA A 515 1.47 25.57 22.80
C ALA A 515 2.91 25.52 22.29
N GLN A 516 3.68 24.51 22.69
CA GLN A 516 5.11 24.40 22.35
C GLN A 516 5.35 23.82 20.95
N GLU A 517 4.31 23.38 20.23
CA GLU A 517 4.46 22.67 18.96
C GLU A 517 3.24 22.86 18.05
N ILE A 518 3.48 23.23 16.78
CA ILE A 518 2.45 23.30 15.73
C ILE A 518 2.84 22.30 14.64
N LYS A 519 1.97 21.30 14.42
CA LYS A 519 2.17 20.25 13.41
C LYS A 519 1.36 20.59 12.17
N VAL A 520 2.03 20.77 11.04
CA VAL A 520 1.44 21.11 9.75
C VAL A 520 1.62 19.93 8.80
N TYR A 521 0.53 19.39 8.27
CA TYR A 521 0.55 18.34 7.25
C TYR A 521 -0.10 18.88 5.97
N GLY A 522 0.55 18.72 4.82
CA GLY A 522 0.00 19.12 3.52
C GLY A 522 0.35 18.13 2.41
N PHE A 523 -0.51 18.06 1.40
CA PHE A 523 -0.27 17.39 0.13
C PHE A 523 -0.72 18.34 -0.98
N SER A 524 -0.09 18.29 -2.16
CA SER A 524 -0.63 18.88 -3.36
C SER A 524 -0.76 17.82 -4.44
N VAL A 525 -1.76 18.02 -5.29
CA VAL A 525 -2.04 17.18 -6.46
C VAL A 525 -1.70 18.04 -7.67
N ASP A 526 -0.79 17.57 -8.53
CA ASP A 526 -0.50 18.30 -9.76
C ASP A 526 -1.61 18.08 -10.81
N LYS A 527 -1.53 18.80 -11.93
CA LYS A 527 -2.54 18.76 -13.00
C LYS A 527 -2.67 17.39 -13.67
N GLU A 528 -1.76 16.45 -13.39
CA GLU A 528 -1.75 15.08 -13.89
C GLU A 528 -2.20 14.07 -12.81
N GLU A 529 -2.79 14.56 -11.71
CA GLU A 529 -3.25 13.77 -10.56
C GLU A 529 -2.15 13.06 -9.77
N ASN A 530 -0.88 13.44 -9.94
CA ASN A 530 0.18 12.89 -9.10
C ASN A 530 0.14 13.54 -7.72
N ILE A 531 0.04 12.72 -6.68
CA ILE A 531 0.18 13.17 -5.29
C ILE A 531 1.66 13.48 -5.05
N ARG A 532 1.98 14.77 -4.90
CA ARG A 532 3.30 15.20 -4.43
C ARG A 532 3.23 15.47 -2.94
N TYR A 533 3.97 14.67 -2.18
CA TYR A 533 4.23 14.96 -0.77
C TYR A 533 5.28 16.06 -0.71
N PHE A 534 4.94 17.20 -0.11
CA PHE A 534 5.92 18.25 0.15
C PHE A 534 6.53 18.03 1.53
N LEU A 535 7.86 17.84 1.53
CA LEU A 535 8.69 17.70 2.71
C LEU A 535 9.71 18.83 2.70
N GLY A 536 9.48 19.83 3.54
CA GLY A 536 10.40 20.94 3.79
C GLY A 536 10.51 21.20 5.28
N SER A 537 11.72 21.17 5.84
CA SER A 537 12.01 21.76 7.14
C SER A 537 12.19 23.26 6.94
N ALA A 538 11.30 24.07 7.49
CA ALA A 538 11.44 25.52 7.44
C ALA A 538 11.77 26.09 8.82
N ASN A 539 12.66 27.08 8.84
CA ASN A 539 12.81 27.97 9.98
C ASN A 539 11.61 28.92 9.97
N ALA A 540 10.75 28.84 10.98
CA ALA A 540 9.72 29.87 11.16
C ALA A 540 10.41 31.16 11.62
N GLU A 541 10.53 32.13 10.72
CA GLU A 541 10.91 33.50 11.07
C GLU A 541 9.66 34.39 10.98
N VAL A 542 9.38 35.15 12.04
CA VAL A 542 8.23 36.05 12.08
C VAL A 542 8.56 37.26 11.21
N ILE A 543 8.00 37.29 9.99
CA ILE A 543 8.39 38.31 9.02
C ILE A 543 7.77 39.68 9.37
N HIS A 544 6.50 39.80 9.80
CA HIS A 544 5.87 41.07 10.22
C HIS A 544 4.72 40.91 11.24
N SER A 545 4.53 41.91 12.12
CA SER A 545 3.34 42.10 12.97
C SER A 545 2.44 43.21 12.42
N LYS A 546 1.12 43.00 12.47
CA LYS A 546 0.11 44.07 12.44
C LYS A 546 -0.91 43.82 13.53
#